data_AF-A0A2M6W2M3-F1
#
_entry.id   AF-A0A2M6W2M3-F1
#
_cell.length_a   1.000
_cell.length_b   1.000
_cell.length_c   1.000
_cell.angle_alpha   90.00
_cell.angle_beta   90.00
_cell.angle_gamma   90.00
#
_symmetry.space_group_name_H-M   'P 1'
#
loop_
_entity.id
_entity.type
_entity.pdbx_description
1 polymer ?
#
loop_
_entity_poly.entity_id
_entity_poly.type
_entity_poly.pdbx_seq_one_letter_code
_entity_poly.pdbx_strand_id
1 'polypeptide(L)'
;MTITIPLYSFFFLYLIFLLVFIVFSIINIMHIIKTASYTMASFAMTLVVFILTLFIFYTTARLLSGANWLTPITIYSSDWFANIFNF
;
A
#
# COMPACT_ATOMS: atom_id res chain seq x y z
N MET A 1 -26.29 -2.14 -15.69
CA MET A 1 -25.01 -1.57 -16.14
C MET A 1 -23.95 -1.90 -15.10
N THR A 2 -22.85 -2.54 -15.54
CA THR A 2 -21.72 -2.90 -14.69
C THR A 2 -20.46 -2.20 -15.18
N ILE A 3 -19.66 -1.67 -14.27
CA ILE A 3 -18.33 -1.11 -14.55
C ILE A 3 -17.30 -2.00 -13.87
N THR A 4 -16.47 -2.64 -14.68
CA THR A 4 -15.42 -3.56 -14.22
C THR A 4 -14.05 -3.05 -14.65
N ILE A 5 -13.08 -3.10 -13.75
CA ILE A 5 -11.66 -2.85 -14.07
C ILE A 5 -10.83 -4.08 -13.72
N PRO A 6 -9.72 -4.32 -14.42
CA PRO A 6 -8.81 -5.39 -14.05
C PRO A 6 -8.06 -5.07 -12.75
N LEU A 7 -7.76 -6.11 -11.97
CA LEU A 7 -7.07 -5.99 -10.67
C LEU A 7 -5.72 -5.25 -10.76
N TYR A 8 -4.99 -5.35 -11.88
CA TYR A 8 -3.71 -4.65 -12.05
C TYR A 8 -3.81 -3.12 -11.89
N SER A 9 -4.99 -2.51 -12.08
CA SER A 9 -5.17 -1.07 -11.87
C SER A 9 -4.85 -0.65 -10.43
N PHE A 10 -5.16 -1.49 -9.44
CA PHE A 10 -4.82 -1.22 -8.03
C PHE A 10 -3.32 -1.32 -7.74
N PHE A 11 -2.60 -2.16 -8.50
CA PHE A 11 -1.15 -2.29 -8.37
C PHE A 11 -0.42 -0.99 -8.69
N PHE A 12 -0.85 -0.27 -9.73
CA PHE A 12 -0.28 1.04 -10.05
C PHE A 12 -0.48 2.06 -8.94
N LEU A 13 -1.66 2.06 -8.30
CA LEU A 13 -1.99 2.95 -7.19
C LEU A 13 -1.11 2.64 -5.96
N TYR A 14 -0.88 1.35 -5.71
CA TYR A 14 0.07 0.87 -4.70
C TYR A 14 1.52 1.32 -5.00
N LEU A 15 1.96 1.29 -6.26
CA LEU A 15 3.30 1.77 -6.64
C LEU A 15 3.48 3.28 -6.37
N ILE A 16 2.45 4.10 -6.62
CA ILE A 16 2.48 5.54 -6.30
C ILE A 16 2.63 5.74 -4.80
N PHE A 17 1.85 5.01 -3.99
CA PHE A 17 1.98 5.03 -2.54
C PHE A 17 3.39 4.65 -2.09
N LEU A 18 3.97 3.61 -2.68
CA LEU A 18 5.33 3.16 -2.43
C LEU A 18 6.37 4.24 -2.74
N LEU A 19 6.22 4.94 -3.87
CA LEU A 19 7.11 6.03 -4.26
C LEU A 19 7.08 7.15 -3.21
N VAL A 20 5.88 7.59 -2.81
CA VAL A 20 5.70 8.62 -1.78
C VAL A 20 6.35 8.17 -0.48
N PHE A 21 6.08 6.93 -0.06
CA PHE A 21 6.68 6.34 1.16
C PHE A 21 8.21 6.35 1.12
N ILE A 22 8.83 5.98 -0.01
CA ILE A 22 10.29 5.99 -0.18
C ILE A 22 10.85 7.41 -0.06
N VAL A 23 10.22 8.39 -0.72
CA VAL A 23 10.66 9.80 -0.66
C VAL A 23 10.66 10.30 0.79
N PHE A 24 9.55 10.09 1.52
CA PHE A 24 9.47 10.50 2.93
C PHE A 24 10.45 9.75 3.82
N SER A 25 10.68 8.45 3.56
CA SER A 25 11.66 7.65 4.31
C SER A 25 13.08 8.17 4.13
N ILE A 26 13.47 8.53 2.90
CA ILE A 26 14.78 9.13 2.61
C ILE A 26 14.93 10.48 3.31
N ILE A 27 13.90 11.35 3.22
CA ILE A 27 13.90 12.66 3.89
C ILE A 27 14.09 12.47 5.41
N ASN A 28 13.39 11.50 6.01
CA ASN A 28 13.52 11.21 7.45
C ASN A 28 14.93 10.75 7.81
N ILE A 29 15.54 9.84 7.05
CA ILE A 29 16.92 9.40 7.27
C ILE A 29 17.90 10.57 7.14
N MET A 30 17.75 11.40 6.11
CA MET A 30 18.57 12.59 5.92
C MET A 30 18.42 13.58 7.09
N HIS A 31 17.21 13.77 7.61
CA HIS A 31 16.97 14.61 8.77
C HIS A 31 17.69 14.09 10.01
N ILE A 32 17.62 12.78 10.29
CA ILE A 32 18.30 12.15 11.42
C ILE A 32 19.82 12.36 11.32
N ILE A 33 20.41 12.15 10.13
CA ILE A 33 21.84 12.34 9.90
C ILE A 33 22.24 13.81 10.09
N LYS A 34 21.51 14.75 9.47
CA LYS A 34 21.84 16.19 9.51
C LYS A 34 21.70 16.81 10.89
N THR A 35 20.70 16.38 11.67
CA THR A 35 20.46 16.93 13.01
C THR A 35 21.35 16.30 14.08
N ALA A 36 22.20 15.33 13.70
CA ALA A 36 23.00 14.51 14.63
C ALA A 36 22.18 13.97 15.81
N SER A 37 20.86 13.79 15.61
CA SER A 37 19.94 13.24 16.61
C SER A 37 20.07 11.73 16.65
N TYR A 38 21.28 11.25 16.92
CA TYR A 38 21.59 9.86 17.23
C TYR A 38 21.15 9.51 18.65
N THR A 39 20.03 10.07 19.10
CA THR A 39 19.43 9.60 20.34
C THR A 39 18.99 8.16 20.12
N MET A 40 19.20 7.31 21.12
CA MET A 40 18.82 5.90 21.06
C MET A 40 17.34 5.73 20.66
N ALA A 41 16.48 6.68 21.06
CA ALA A 41 15.07 6.70 20.73
C ALA A 41 14.80 6.90 19.22
N SER A 42 15.44 7.88 18.57
CA SER A 42 15.26 8.13 17.13
C SER A 42 15.77 6.96 16.28
N PHE A 43 16.89 6.34 16.69
CA PHE A 43 17.40 5.14 16.05
C PHE A 43 16.45 3.94 16.22
N ALA A 44 16.00 3.67 17.45
CA ALA A 44 15.08 2.58 17.74
C ALA A 44 13.77 2.72 16.96
N MET A 45 13.18 3.93 16.90
CA MET A 45 11.95 4.17 16.14
C MET A 45 12.16 3.94 14.64
N THR A 46 13.26 4.41 14.08
CA THR A 46 13.58 4.21 12.66
C THR A 46 13.78 2.73 12.33
N LEU A 47 14.44 1.99 13.22
CA LEU A 47 14.64 0.55 13.11
C LEU A 47 13.32 -0.23 13.20
N VAL A 48 12.42 0.16 14.12
CA VAL A 48 11.08 -0.45 14.23
C VAL A 48 10.27 -0.22 12.96
N VAL A 49 10.23 1.02 12.45
CA VAL A 49 9.56 1.34 11.19
C VAL A 49 10.14 0.49 10.05
N PHE A 50 11.47 0.39 9.96
CA PHE A 50 12.13 -0.41 8.93
C PHE A 50 11.76 -1.90 8.99
N ILE A 51 11.76 -2.51 10.19
CA ILE A 51 11.35 -3.91 10.37
C ILE A 51 9.89 -4.12 9.96
N LEU A 52 8.99 -3.23 10.38
CA LEU A 52 7.58 -3.30 10.01
C LEU A 52 7.39 -3.16 8.50
N THR A 53 8.13 -2.25 7.85
CA THR A 53 8.12 -2.11 6.39
C THR A 53 8.57 -3.39 5.69
N LEU A 54 9.68 -4.00 6.13
CA LEU A 54 10.14 -5.28 5.56
C LEU A 54 9.10 -6.40 5.75
N PHE A 55 8.48 -6.47 6.92
CA PHE A 55 7.44 -7.45 7.22
C PHE A 55 6.20 -7.28 6.32
N ILE A 56 5.76 -6.03 6.12
CA ILE A 56 4.65 -5.71 5.21
C ILE A 56 5.00 -6.11 3.79
N PHE A 57 6.21 -5.79 3.30
CA PHE A 57 6.63 -6.19 1.95
C PHE A 57 6.70 -7.69 1.76
N TYR A 58 7.27 -8.43 2.72
CA TYR A 58 7.31 -9.88 2.67
C TYR A 58 5.89 -10.49 2.62
N THR A 59 5.00 -10.02 3.50
CA THR A 59 3.62 -10.51 3.55
C THR A 59 2.85 -10.17 2.28
N THR A 60 3.05 -8.96 1.74
CA THR A 60 2.44 -8.50 0.50
C THR A 60 2.91 -9.34 -0.68
N ALA A 61 4.22 -9.58 -0.79
CA ALA A 61 4.78 -10.42 -1.85
C ALA A 61 4.24 -11.86 -1.78
N ARG A 62 4.10 -12.41 -0.57
CA ARG A 62 3.53 -13.74 -0.36
C ARG A 62 2.03 -13.81 -0.72
N LEU A 63 1.26 -12.77 -0.41
CA LEU A 63 -0.16 -12.69 -0.79
C LEU A 63 -0.34 -12.56 -2.30
N LEU A 64 0.56 -11.83 -2.96
CA LEU A 64 0.48 -11.55 -4.39
C LEU A 64 1.07 -12.66 -5.28
N SER A 65 1.87 -13.59 -4.76
CA SER A 65 2.55 -14.61 -5.57
C SER A 65 1.60 -15.56 -6.32
N GLY A 66 0.35 -15.67 -5.88
CA GLY A 66 -0.70 -16.46 -6.54
C GLY A 66 -1.82 -15.61 -7.16
N ALA A 67 -1.68 -14.28 -7.20
CA ALA A 67 -2.75 -13.40 -7.66
C ALA A 67 -2.92 -13.46 -9.18
N ASN A 68 -4.15 -13.68 -9.64
CA ASN A 68 -4.50 -13.53 -11.06
C ASN A 68 -4.82 -12.05 -11.36
N TRP A 69 -3.85 -11.35 -11.96
CA TRP A 69 -3.93 -9.91 -12.25
C TRP A 69 -4.95 -9.51 -13.32
N LEU A 70 -5.40 -10.47 -14.12
CA LEU A 70 -6.44 -10.28 -15.14
C LEU A 70 -7.86 -10.44 -14.57
N THR A 71 -7.98 -10.80 -13.29
CA THR A 71 -9.28 -10.95 -12.64
C THR A 71 -10.04 -9.62 -12.71
N PRO A 72 -11.24 -9.59 -13.31
CA PRO A 72 -12.06 -8.40 -13.37
C PRO A 72 -12.67 -8.12 -12.00
N ILE A 73 -12.50 -6.91 -11.51
CA ILE A 73 -13.11 -6.40 -10.29
C ILE A 73 -14.26 -5.48 -10.69
N THR A 74 -15.45 -5.81 -10.22
CA THR A 74 -16.65 -4.97 -10.41
C THR A 74 -16.61 -3.83 -9.41
N ILE A 75 -16.42 -2.60 -9.89
CA ILE A 75 -16.42 -1.40 -9.03
C ILE A 75 -17.84 -0.86 -8.86
N TYR A 76 -18.69 -1.07 -9.86
CA TYR A 76 -20.06 -0.60 -9.85
C TYR A 76 -20.98 -1.60 -10.55
N SER A 77 -22.12 -1.90 -9.94
CA SER A 77 -23.25 -2.54 -10.60
C SER A 77 -24.53 -1.78 -10.27
N SER A 78 -25.37 -1.52 -11.27
CA SER A 78 -26.73 -0.99 -11.07
C SER A 78 -27.59 -1.91 -10.21
N ASP A 79 -27.29 -3.21 -10.19
CA ASP A 79 -28.08 -4.22 -9.49
C ASP A 79 -27.92 -4.11 -7.97
N TRP A 80 -26.86 -3.45 -7.49
CA TRP A 80 -26.66 -3.17 -6.08
C TRP A 80 -27.73 -2.24 -5.52
N PHE A 81 -28.21 -1.28 -6.33
CA PHE A 81 -29.25 -0.34 -5.91
C PHE A 81 -30.66 -0.85 -6.22
N ALA A 82 -30.81 -1.67 -7.27
CA ALA A 82 -32.09 -2.31 -7.57
C ALA A 82 -32.56 -3.28 -6.46
N ASN A 83 -31.62 -3.94 -5.77
CA ASN A 83 -31.91 -4.82 -4.64
C ASN A 83 -32.07 -4.10 -3.29
N ILE A 84 -31.79 -2.79 -3.20
CA ILE A 84 -32.03 -2.02 -1.96
C ILE A 84 -33.52 -1.75 -1.74
N PHE A 85 -34.30 -1.66 -2.83
CA PHE A 85 -35.73 -1.39 -2.78
C PHE A 85 -36.61 -2.63 -2.94
N ASN A 86 -36.01 -3.80 -3.19
CA ASN A 86 -36.67 -5.10 -3.10
C ASN A 86 -36.43 -5.67 -1.70
N PHE A 87 -37.26 -5.25 -0.74
CA PHE A 87 -37.39 -5.93 0.54
C PHE A 87 -38.27 -7.18 0.40
#